data_AF-A0A653CPS8-F1
#
_entry.id   AF-A0A653CPS8-F1
#
_cell.length_a   1.000
_cell.length_b   1.000
_cell.length_c   1.000
_cell.angle_alpha   90.00
_cell.angle_beta   90.00
_cell.angle_gamma   90.00
#
_symmetry.space_group_name_H-M   'P 1'
#
loop_
_entity.id
_entity.type
_entity.pdbx_description
1 polymer ?
#
loop_
_entity_poly.entity_id
_entity_poly.type
_entity_poly.pdbx_seq_one_letter_code
_entity_poly.pdbx_strand_id
1 'polypeptide(L)'
;MQVSFLQSTTLKGRRDHAERGWLRPFRHRKNLVIRKNSLVTKVLINPKTKTAYGVEYESLGKKFTVTAKKEVILSTGVMNSPKLLMLSGIGPKETLKEFDIPLIKNLPVGKLMYDHLFFPNLMFTVNKPITLTVLPFLVPQTYIDHLTYGSGPQGFCLAEVMQYITTNVTNTSNPHPDAADIEYMVTGGSPVSDFGFFARRYLNIPQELYDIVWKPYEHTPVFMVC
;
A
#
# COMPACT_ATOMS: atom_id res chain seq x y z
N MET A 1 22.97 -17.58 5.64
CA MET A 1 21.63 -17.26 5.13
C MET A 1 20.87 -16.61 6.29
N GLN A 2 20.61 -15.31 6.24
CA GLN A 2 19.85 -14.63 7.30
C GLN A 2 18.35 -14.80 6.99
N VAL A 3 17.59 -15.25 7.98
CA VAL A 3 16.14 -15.45 7.89
C VAL A 3 15.54 -14.63 9.03
N SER A 4 14.58 -13.77 8.71
CA SER A 4 13.84 -12.97 9.69
C SER A 4 12.38 -13.38 9.71
N PHE A 5 11.82 -13.56 10.91
CA PHE A 5 10.37 -13.66 11.07
C PHE A 5 9.72 -12.34 10.72
N LEU A 6 8.59 -12.38 10.01
CA LEU A 6 7.88 -11.16 9.64
C LEU A 6 7.46 -10.38 10.89
N GLN A 7 7.93 -9.13 10.98
CA GLN A 7 7.35 -8.15 11.88
C GLN A 7 6.23 -7.42 11.15
N SER A 8 5.00 -7.62 11.61
CA SER A 8 3.82 -6.95 11.07
C SER A 8 3.40 -5.77 11.96
N THR A 9 2.77 -4.76 11.37
CA THR A 9 2.17 -3.64 12.10
C THR A 9 0.85 -4.08 12.74
N THR A 10 0.96 -4.90 13.79
CA THR A 10 -0.17 -5.47 14.52
C THR A 10 -0.01 -5.29 16.03
N LEU A 11 -1.14 -5.12 16.71
CA LEU A 11 -1.22 -5.04 18.16
C LEU A 11 -2.40 -5.89 18.65
N LYS A 12 -2.09 -6.92 19.45
CA LYS A 12 -3.05 -7.95 19.92
C LYS A 12 -3.81 -8.59 18.75
N GLY A 13 -3.07 -9.08 17.75
CA GLY A 13 -3.61 -9.72 16.54
C GLY A 13 -4.31 -8.78 15.55
N ARG A 14 -4.49 -7.50 15.89
CA ARG A 14 -5.24 -6.55 15.06
C ARG A 14 -4.30 -5.59 14.34
N ARG A 15 -4.63 -5.22 13.10
CA ARG A 15 -3.93 -4.17 12.37
C ARG A 15 -3.77 -2.90 13.22
N ASP A 16 -2.55 -2.40 13.31
CA ASP A 16 -2.22 -1.14 13.96
C ASP A 16 -1.64 -0.18 12.92
N HIS A 17 -2.47 0.75 12.46
CA HIS A 17 -2.17 1.65 11.35
C HIS A 17 -1.97 3.08 11.88
N ALA A 18 -1.45 3.97 11.02
CA ALA A 18 -1.08 5.33 11.41
C ALA A 18 -2.21 6.10 12.13
N GLU A 19 -3.47 5.97 11.69
CA GLU A 19 -4.60 6.62 12.39
C GLU A 19 -4.72 6.11 13.83
N ARG A 20 -4.67 4.79 14.05
CA ARG A 20 -4.83 4.19 15.37
C ARG A 20 -3.69 4.54 16.32
N GLY A 21 -2.45 4.56 15.83
CA GLY A 21 -1.27 4.88 16.64
C GLY A 21 -1.10 6.39 16.91
N TRP A 22 -1.35 7.24 15.92
CA TRP A 22 -0.93 8.65 15.96
C TRP A 22 -2.07 9.68 15.92
N LEU A 23 -3.26 9.34 15.44
CA LEU A 23 -4.38 10.29 15.38
C LEU A 23 -5.42 10.00 16.44
N ARG A 24 -5.87 8.74 16.52
CA ARG A 24 -6.95 8.29 17.40
C ARG A 24 -6.75 8.65 18.87
N PRO A 25 -5.56 8.44 19.48
CA PRO A 25 -5.36 8.74 20.89
C PRO A 25 -5.35 10.25 21.17
N PHE A 26 -4.90 11.06 20.19
CA PHE A 26 -4.65 12.49 20.36
C PHE A 26 -5.70 13.41 19.74
N ARG A 27 -6.75 12.85 19.13
CA ARG A 27 -7.84 13.60 18.46
C ARG A 27 -8.60 14.59 19.34
N HIS A 28 -8.47 14.49 20.66
CA HIS A 28 -9.13 15.36 21.63
C HIS A 28 -8.35 16.66 21.91
N ARG A 29 -7.12 16.79 21.42
CA ARG A 29 -6.29 17.98 21.60
C ARG A 29 -6.95 19.19 20.92
N LYS A 30 -7.17 20.28 21.67
CA LYS A 30 -7.86 21.49 21.17
C LYS A 30 -7.15 22.20 20.01
N ASN A 31 -5.85 21.98 19.85
CA ASN A 31 -5.04 22.54 18.77
C ASN A 31 -4.95 21.63 17.53
N LEU A 32 -5.69 20.52 17.48
CA LEU A 32 -5.77 19.62 16.34
C LEU A 32 -7.19 19.55 15.81
N VAL A 33 -7.37 19.88 14.53
CA VAL A 33 -8.66 19.78 13.84
C VAL A 33 -8.55 18.72 12.75
N ILE A 34 -9.38 17.68 12.84
CA ILE A 34 -9.43 16.60 11.83
C ILE A 34 -10.73 16.75 11.04
N ARG A 35 -10.60 16.96 9.73
CA ARG A 35 -11.73 17.05 8.80
C ARG A 35 -11.74 15.80 7.91
N LYS A 36 -12.76 14.96 8.09
CA LYS A 36 -13.01 13.80 7.22
C LYS A 36 -13.83 14.23 6.00
N ASN A 37 -13.92 13.38 4.99
CA ASN A 37 -14.73 13.61 3.79
C ASN A 37 -14.47 14.98 3.16
N SER A 38 -13.19 15.35 3.09
CA SER A 38 -12.71 16.67 2.66
C SER A 38 -11.63 16.46 1.60
N LEU A 39 -12.03 16.42 0.34
CA LEU A 39 -11.12 16.19 -0.79
C LEU A 39 -10.46 17.50 -1.18
N VAL A 40 -9.15 17.64 -0.92
CA VAL A 40 -8.39 18.81 -1.35
C VAL A 40 -8.28 18.82 -2.87
N THR A 41 -8.71 19.92 -3.50
CA THR A 41 -8.74 20.09 -4.96
C THR A 41 -7.62 20.99 -5.46
N LYS A 42 -7.13 21.92 -4.63
CA LYS A 42 -6.09 22.89 -5.03
C LYS A 42 -5.31 23.43 -3.83
N VAL A 43 -4.01 23.62 -3.99
CA VAL A 43 -3.17 24.42 -3.08
C VAL A 43 -3.21 25.87 -3.55
N LEU A 44 -3.46 26.78 -2.61
CA LEU A 44 -3.53 28.21 -2.88
C LEU A 44 -2.14 28.82 -2.72
N ILE A 45 -1.61 29.36 -3.82
CA ILE A 45 -0.23 29.86 -3.92
C ILE A 45 -0.24 31.27 -4.49
N ASN A 46 0.50 32.18 -3.85
CA ASN A 46 0.69 33.52 -4.39
C ASN A 46 1.60 33.46 -5.62
N PRO A 47 1.16 33.91 -6.81
CA PRO A 47 1.93 33.77 -8.05
C PRO A 47 3.20 34.64 -8.08
N LYS A 48 3.28 35.70 -7.26
CA LYS A 48 4.45 36.59 -7.18
C LYS A 48 5.47 36.06 -6.17
N THR A 49 5.06 35.83 -4.93
CA THR A 49 5.97 35.40 -3.86
C THR A 49 6.26 33.89 -3.89
N LYS A 50 5.45 33.12 -4.61
CA LYS A 50 5.46 31.65 -4.64
C LYS A 50 5.19 31.00 -3.28
N THR A 51 4.56 31.74 -2.36
CA THR A 51 4.19 31.27 -1.01
C THR A 51 2.84 30.58 -1.04
N ALA A 52 2.78 29.34 -0.54
CA ALA A 52 1.51 28.65 -0.28
C ALA A 52 0.85 29.24 0.98
N TYR A 53 -0.43 29.60 0.90
CA TYR A 53 -1.16 30.26 1.98
C TYR A 53 -2.45 29.54 2.38
N GLY A 54 -2.76 28.40 1.77
CA GLY A 54 -3.96 27.64 2.09
C GLY A 54 -4.26 26.54 1.08
N VAL A 55 -5.44 25.93 1.23
CA VAL A 55 -5.97 24.95 0.28
C VAL A 55 -7.47 25.18 0.04
N GLU A 56 -7.92 24.85 -1.16
CA GLU A 56 -9.32 24.63 -1.49
C GLU A 56 -9.63 23.13 -1.34
N TYR A 57 -10.76 22.80 -0.72
CA TYR A 57 -11.25 21.44 -0.62
C TYR A 57 -12.75 21.36 -0.83
N GLU A 58 -13.22 20.21 -1.28
CA GLU A 58 -14.63 19.90 -1.41
C GLU A 58 -15.08 18.99 -0.27
N SER A 59 -16.25 19.28 0.30
CA SER A 59 -16.91 18.42 1.27
C SER A 59 -18.42 18.50 1.07
N LEU A 60 -19.09 17.34 0.98
CA LEU A 60 -20.54 17.24 0.78
C LEU A 60 -21.04 18.08 -0.41
N GLY A 61 -20.30 18.06 -1.53
CA GLY A 61 -20.63 18.79 -2.76
C GLY A 61 -20.42 20.30 -2.70
N LYS A 62 -19.80 20.83 -1.63
CA LYS A 62 -19.51 22.27 -1.47
C LYS A 62 -18.02 22.51 -1.39
N LYS A 63 -17.57 23.61 -1.99
CA LYS A 63 -16.18 24.07 -1.91
C LYS A 63 -15.95 24.94 -0.69
N PHE A 64 -14.80 24.73 -0.06
CA PHE A 64 -14.35 25.45 1.11
C PHE A 64 -12.88 25.83 0.96
N THR A 65 -12.50 26.92 1.63
CA THR A 65 -11.11 27.38 1.70
C THR A 65 -10.65 27.39 3.13
N VAL A 66 -9.43 26.89 3.37
CA VAL A 66 -8.73 27.05 4.65
C VAL A 66 -7.36 27.67 4.41
N THR A 67 -7.01 28.67 5.23
CA THR A 67 -5.72 29.35 5.14
C THR A 67 -4.73 28.81 6.16
N ALA A 68 -3.46 28.84 5.81
CA ALA A 68 -2.35 28.42 6.65
C ALA A 68 -1.45 29.63 6.95
N LYS A 69 -1.13 29.84 8.23
CA LYS A 69 -0.25 30.94 8.67
C LYS A 69 1.24 30.66 8.45
N LYS A 70 1.61 29.38 8.39
CA LYS A 70 3.01 28.95 8.28
C LYS A 70 3.23 28.18 6.99
N GLU A 71 2.66 26.98 6.92
CA GLU A 71 3.00 26.02 5.87
C GLU A 71 1.80 25.16 5.47
N VAL A 72 1.85 24.63 4.26
CA VAL A 72 0.95 23.59 3.76
C VAL A 72 1.80 22.34 3.48
N ILE A 73 1.52 21.25 4.18
CA ILE A 73 2.24 19.97 4.04
C ILE A 73 1.37 19.02 3.22
N LEU A 74 1.90 18.51 2.11
CA LEU A 74 1.24 17.53 1.27
C LEU A 74 1.62 16.11 1.68
N SER A 75 0.61 15.28 1.96
CA SER A 75 0.78 13.87 2.31
C SER A 75 -0.31 13.01 1.66
N THR A 76 -0.66 13.31 0.40
CA THR A 76 -1.77 12.66 -0.32
C THR A 76 -1.34 11.37 -1.05
N GLY A 77 -0.08 10.95 -0.90
CA GLY A 77 0.48 9.73 -1.49
C GLY A 77 1.15 9.94 -2.85
N VAL A 78 1.89 8.93 -3.32
CA VAL A 78 2.74 9.01 -4.52
C VAL A 78 1.97 9.40 -5.80
N MET A 79 0.69 9.00 -5.90
CA MET A 79 -0.16 9.33 -7.04
C MET A 79 -0.83 10.71 -6.92
N ASN A 80 -1.38 11.03 -5.75
CA ASN A 80 -2.20 12.23 -5.61
C ASN A 80 -1.39 13.49 -5.29
N SER A 81 -0.20 13.37 -4.66
CA SER A 81 0.68 14.51 -4.41
C SER A 81 1.11 15.21 -5.70
N PRO A 82 1.68 14.52 -6.71
CA PRO A 82 2.04 15.16 -7.97
C PRO A 82 0.81 15.67 -8.73
N LYS A 83 -0.31 14.93 -8.71
CA LYS A 83 -1.58 15.39 -9.30
C LYS A 83 -2.04 16.72 -8.69
N LEU A 84 -2.07 16.82 -7.36
CA LEU A 84 -2.51 18.02 -6.67
C LEU A 84 -1.56 19.21 -6.90
N LEU A 85 -0.25 18.98 -6.95
CA LEU A 85 0.73 20.00 -7.33
C LEU A 85 0.47 20.52 -8.75
N MET A 86 0.21 19.62 -9.71
CA MET A 86 -0.12 20.01 -11.09
C MET A 86 -1.41 20.81 -11.15
N LEU A 87 -2.49 20.37 -10.49
CA LEU A 87 -3.75 21.13 -10.36
C LEU A 87 -3.57 22.51 -9.71
N SER A 88 -2.49 22.69 -8.95
CA SER A 88 -2.11 23.95 -8.30
C SER A 88 -1.14 24.79 -9.12
N GLY A 89 -0.83 24.40 -10.36
CA GLY A 89 0.06 25.12 -11.27
C GLY A 89 1.55 24.81 -11.10
N ILE A 90 1.91 23.76 -10.37
CA ILE A 90 3.30 23.30 -10.19
C ILE A 90 3.48 21.97 -10.93
N GLY A 91 4.17 21.99 -12.07
CA GLY A 91 4.36 20.81 -12.89
C GLY A 91 4.92 21.11 -14.28
N PRO A 92 5.00 20.10 -15.17
CA PRO A 92 5.53 20.28 -16.51
C PRO A 92 4.67 21.28 -17.30
N LYS A 93 5.30 22.34 -17.80
CA LYS A 93 4.60 23.45 -18.48
C LYS A 93 3.63 22.99 -19.57
N GLU A 94 4.05 22.05 -20.41
CA GLU A 94 3.22 21.60 -21.54
C GLU A 94 1.99 20.82 -21.07
N THR A 95 2.14 19.96 -20.05
CA THR A 95 1.00 19.28 -19.41
C THR A 95 0.05 20.29 -18.77
N LEU A 96 0.55 21.30 -18.07
CA LEU A 96 -0.31 22.32 -17.47
C LEU A 96 -1.06 23.13 -18.53
N LYS A 97 -0.41 23.45 -19.65
CA LYS A 97 -1.02 24.15 -20.78
C LYS A 97 -2.12 23.33 -21.45
N GLU A 98 -1.92 22.02 -21.61
CA GLU A 98 -2.92 21.10 -22.20
C GLU A 98 -4.25 21.10 -21.44
N PHE A 99 -4.21 21.27 -20.12
CA PHE A 99 -5.39 21.30 -19.25
C PHE A 99 -5.82 22.72 -18.83
N ASP A 100 -5.35 23.76 -19.51
CA ASP A 100 -5.63 25.17 -19.21
C ASP A 100 -5.35 25.57 -17.74
N ILE A 101 -4.32 24.98 -17.14
CA ILE A 101 -3.91 25.26 -15.77
C ILE A 101 -2.87 26.39 -15.75
N PRO A 102 -3.11 27.49 -15.02
CA PRO A 102 -2.14 28.58 -14.91
C PRO A 102 -0.81 28.11 -14.31
N LEU A 103 0.30 28.43 -14.99
CA LEU A 103 1.64 28.06 -14.56
C LEU A 103 2.11 28.91 -13.37
N ILE A 104 2.32 28.27 -12.22
CA ILE A 104 3.01 28.86 -11.06
C ILE A 104 4.51 28.56 -11.12
N LYS A 105 4.88 27.31 -11.41
CA LYS A 105 6.28 26.88 -11.53
C LYS A 105 6.40 25.67 -12.44
N ASN A 106 7.30 25.75 -13.43
CA ASN A 106 7.64 24.63 -14.29
C ASN A 106 8.62 23.68 -13.57
N LEU A 107 8.18 22.47 -13.25
CA LEU A 107 8.97 21.42 -12.57
C LEU A 107 8.60 20.04 -13.12
N PRO A 108 9.50 19.04 -13.09
CA PRO A 108 9.25 17.68 -13.58
C PRO A 108 8.38 16.86 -12.60
N VAL A 109 7.29 17.43 -12.10
CA VAL A 109 6.37 16.78 -11.16
C VAL A 109 5.71 15.57 -11.82
N GLY A 110 5.71 14.42 -11.13
CA GLY A 110 5.04 13.20 -11.59
C GLY A 110 5.74 12.46 -12.73
N LYS A 111 6.98 12.83 -13.10
CA LYS A 111 7.71 12.21 -14.22
C LYS A 111 8.34 10.85 -13.89
N LEU A 112 8.52 10.55 -12.62
CA LEU A 112 9.20 9.34 -12.17
C LEU A 112 8.40 8.70 -11.05
N MET A 113 8.12 7.41 -11.20
CA MET A 113 7.48 6.58 -10.21
C MET A 113 8.24 5.27 -10.15
N TYR A 114 8.61 4.87 -8.94
CA TYR A 114 9.15 3.56 -8.66
C TYR A 114 8.09 2.77 -7.91
N ASP A 115 7.99 1.49 -8.24
CA ASP A 115 7.18 0.53 -7.54
C ASP A 115 7.94 -0.80 -7.53
N HIS A 116 7.57 -1.69 -6.61
CA HIS A 116 8.15 -3.02 -6.55
C HIS A 116 7.29 -3.99 -7.36
N LEU A 117 7.90 -4.66 -8.33
CA LEU A 117 7.23 -5.70 -9.08
C LEU A 117 7.01 -6.92 -8.17
N PHE A 118 5.81 -7.49 -8.26
CA PHE A 118 5.39 -8.62 -7.44
C PHE A 118 5.04 -9.83 -8.32
N PHE A 119 5.53 -11.03 -7.98
CA PHE A 119 5.36 -12.24 -8.78
C PHE A 119 4.83 -13.44 -7.95
N PRO A 120 3.50 -13.68 -7.92
CA PRO A 120 2.89 -14.66 -7.02
C PRO A 120 2.81 -16.08 -7.61
N ASN A 121 3.90 -16.62 -8.18
CA ASN A 121 3.80 -17.88 -8.94
C ASN A 121 4.86 -18.94 -8.63
N LEU A 122 5.78 -18.73 -7.69
CA LEU A 122 6.71 -19.80 -7.29
C LEU A 122 6.04 -20.68 -6.24
N MET A 123 5.32 -21.71 -6.68
CA MET A 123 4.64 -22.67 -5.81
C MET A 123 5.45 -23.95 -5.60
N PHE A 124 5.38 -24.49 -4.39
CA PHE A 124 6.02 -25.73 -4.00
C PHE A 124 5.02 -26.64 -3.28
N THR A 125 4.96 -27.91 -3.67
CA THR A 125 4.07 -28.90 -3.06
C THR A 125 4.65 -29.44 -1.75
N VAL A 126 3.77 -29.79 -0.82
CA VAL A 126 4.12 -30.33 0.49
C VAL A 126 3.36 -31.63 0.73
N ASN A 127 4.07 -32.65 1.22
CA ASN A 127 3.48 -33.97 1.50
C ASN A 127 2.66 -34.02 2.82
N LYS A 128 2.47 -32.87 3.48
CA LYS A 128 1.75 -32.73 4.75
C LYS A 128 0.69 -31.64 4.63
N PRO A 129 -0.50 -31.80 5.23
CA PRO A 129 -1.58 -30.81 5.19
C PRO A 129 -1.32 -29.68 6.22
N ILE A 130 -0.17 -29.02 6.12
CA ILE A 130 0.25 -27.93 7.03
C ILE A 130 0.11 -26.54 6.40
N THR A 131 -0.32 -26.48 5.15
CA THR A 131 -0.43 -25.23 4.39
C THR A 131 -1.73 -24.50 4.70
N LEU A 132 -1.74 -23.21 4.44
CA LEU A 132 -2.88 -22.35 4.66
C LEU A 132 -4.02 -22.71 3.70
N THR A 133 -5.21 -22.89 4.26
CA THR A 133 -6.46 -23.06 3.51
C THR A 133 -7.48 -22.02 3.99
N VAL A 134 -8.53 -21.78 3.20
CA VAL A 134 -9.58 -20.82 3.56
C VAL A 134 -10.45 -21.29 4.73
N LEU A 135 -10.57 -22.60 4.98
CA LEU A 135 -11.54 -23.16 5.92
C LEU A 135 -11.41 -22.67 7.37
N PRO A 136 -10.21 -22.59 7.99
CA PRO A 136 -10.07 -22.09 9.36
C PRO A 136 -10.56 -20.65 9.53
N PHE A 137 -10.55 -19.84 8.47
CA PHE A 137 -11.05 -18.46 8.52
C PHE A 137 -12.57 -18.40 8.60
N LEU A 138 -13.29 -19.45 8.23
CA LEU A 138 -14.76 -19.48 8.20
C LEU A 138 -15.37 -19.99 9.51
N VAL A 139 -14.56 -20.52 10.44
CA VAL A 139 -15.05 -21.10 11.69
C VAL A 139 -15.43 -19.98 12.67
N PRO A 140 -16.70 -19.85 13.12
CA PRO A 140 -17.13 -18.77 14.00
C PRO A 140 -16.33 -18.63 15.30
N GLN A 141 -15.90 -19.75 15.89
CA GLN A 141 -15.10 -19.76 17.12
C GLN A 141 -13.78 -18.99 16.95
N THR A 142 -13.14 -19.09 15.78
CA THR A 142 -11.86 -18.39 15.53
C THR A 142 -12.02 -16.87 15.56
N TYR A 143 -13.18 -16.35 15.15
CA TYR A 143 -13.50 -14.93 15.31
C TYR A 143 -13.69 -14.53 16.77
N ILE A 144 -14.33 -15.37 17.59
CA ILE A 144 -14.48 -15.13 19.02
C ILE A 144 -13.09 -15.08 19.69
N ASP A 145 -12.23 -16.04 19.36
CA ASP A 145 -10.87 -16.11 19.89
C ASP A 145 -10.05 -14.88 19.46
N HIS A 146 -10.17 -14.46 18.20
CA HIS A 146 -9.52 -13.26 17.70
C HIS A 146 -10.00 -11.99 18.39
N LEU A 147 -11.31 -11.87 18.63
CA LEU A 147 -11.87 -10.69 19.29
C LEU A 147 -11.50 -10.61 20.78
N THR A 148 -11.41 -11.76 21.44
CA THR A 148 -11.18 -11.86 22.88
C THR A 148 -9.68 -11.84 23.22
N TYR A 149 -8.90 -12.65 22.51
CA TYR A 149 -7.49 -12.91 22.82
C TYR A 149 -6.53 -12.36 21.76
N GLY A 150 -7.01 -11.96 20.58
CA GLY A 150 -6.15 -11.54 19.47
C GLY A 150 -5.41 -12.71 18.81
N SER A 151 -5.88 -13.95 19.03
CA SER A 151 -5.31 -15.18 18.47
C SER A 151 -6.15 -15.69 17.30
N GLY A 152 -5.68 -16.75 16.63
CA GLY A 152 -6.41 -17.38 15.54
C GLY A 152 -6.05 -16.83 14.15
N PRO A 153 -6.56 -17.49 13.08
CA PRO A 153 -6.18 -17.21 11.70
C PRO A 153 -6.52 -15.78 11.24
N GLN A 154 -7.45 -15.07 11.88
CA GLN A 154 -7.81 -13.69 11.51
C GLN A 154 -6.68 -12.68 11.74
N GLY A 155 -5.76 -12.97 12.66
CA GLY A 155 -4.57 -12.14 12.90
C GLY A 155 -3.39 -12.50 11.99
N PHE A 156 -3.56 -13.48 11.10
CA PHE A 156 -2.53 -13.95 10.19
C PHE A 156 -2.08 -12.83 9.25
N CYS A 157 -0.77 -12.79 9.02
CA CYS A 157 -0.17 -11.99 7.96
C CYS A 157 0.27 -12.94 6.85
N LEU A 158 -0.01 -12.59 5.59
CA LEU A 158 0.21 -13.49 4.45
C LEU A 158 1.65 -14.02 4.38
N ALA A 159 2.65 -13.17 4.61
CA ALA A 159 4.05 -13.59 4.64
C ALA A 159 4.45 -14.06 6.04
N GLU A 160 5.19 -15.16 6.11
CA GLU A 160 5.71 -15.74 7.34
C GLU A 160 7.21 -15.47 7.49
N VAL A 161 7.92 -15.55 6.37
CA VAL A 161 9.37 -15.37 6.28
C VAL A 161 9.67 -14.38 5.17
N MET A 162 10.60 -13.46 5.44
CA MET A 162 11.18 -12.58 4.43
C MET A 162 12.67 -12.83 4.29
N GLN A 163 13.15 -12.77 3.06
CA GLN A 163 14.56 -12.83 2.73
C GLN A 163 14.89 -11.78 1.68
N TYR A 164 16.03 -11.13 1.86
CA TYR A 164 16.57 -10.17 0.92
C TYR A 164 17.83 -10.75 0.28
N ILE A 165 17.94 -10.64 -1.04
CA ILE A 165 19.15 -11.06 -1.77
C ILE A 165 19.67 -9.94 -2.66
N THR A 166 20.98 -9.95 -2.85
CA THR A 166 21.68 -9.14 -3.85
C THR A 166 22.05 -10.03 -5.03
N THR A 167 21.99 -9.46 -6.22
CA THR A 167 22.38 -10.10 -7.47
C THR A 167 23.74 -9.60 -7.90
N ASN A 168 24.44 -10.36 -8.74
CA ASN A 168 25.69 -9.92 -9.34
C ASN A 168 25.50 -8.85 -10.43
N VAL A 169 24.25 -8.50 -10.78
CA VAL A 169 23.91 -7.57 -11.86
C VAL A 169 24.06 -6.11 -11.42
N THR A 170 23.75 -5.78 -10.16
CA THR A 170 23.78 -4.40 -9.66
C THR A 170 25.14 -4.01 -9.05
N ASN A 171 26.02 -4.98 -8.81
CA ASN A 171 27.22 -4.82 -7.98
C ASN A 171 28.33 -3.91 -8.58
N THR A 172 28.31 -3.61 -9.88
CA THR A 172 29.39 -2.81 -10.51
C THR A 172 29.14 -1.31 -10.53
N SER A 173 27.96 -0.83 -10.14
CA SER A 173 27.61 0.61 -10.18
C SER A 173 26.66 1.07 -9.07
N ASN A 174 26.26 0.17 -8.16
CA ASN A 174 25.29 0.49 -7.11
C ASN A 174 25.94 1.37 -6.03
N PRO A 175 25.45 2.61 -5.80
CA PRO A 175 25.93 3.48 -4.71
C PRO A 175 25.60 2.92 -3.32
N HIS A 176 24.76 1.88 -3.24
CA HIS A 176 24.36 1.19 -2.03
C HIS A 176 24.60 -0.33 -2.19
N PRO A 177 25.84 -0.81 -2.05
CA PRO A 177 26.19 -2.22 -2.23
C PRO A 177 25.48 -3.16 -1.23
N ASP A 178 25.00 -2.61 -0.11
CA ASP A 178 24.23 -3.35 0.89
C ASP A 178 22.70 -3.37 0.61
N ALA A 179 22.24 -2.65 -0.42
CA ALA A 179 20.83 -2.64 -0.79
C ALA A 179 20.44 -3.95 -1.48
N ALA A 180 19.34 -4.54 -1.05
CA ALA A 180 18.78 -5.73 -1.65
C ALA A 180 18.19 -5.43 -3.04
N ASP A 181 18.38 -6.36 -3.97
CA ASP A 181 17.78 -6.27 -5.31
C ASP A 181 16.42 -6.97 -5.36
N ILE A 182 16.28 -8.07 -4.59
CA ILE A 182 15.09 -8.91 -4.58
C ILE A 182 14.70 -9.20 -3.13
N GLU A 183 13.42 -9.03 -2.85
CA GLU A 183 12.75 -9.47 -1.63
C GLU A 183 11.96 -10.74 -1.95
N TYR A 184 12.29 -11.84 -1.28
CA TYR A 184 11.48 -13.05 -1.26
C TYR A 184 10.58 -13.05 -0.04
N MET A 185 9.30 -13.25 -0.27
CA MET A 185 8.29 -13.48 0.76
C MET A 185 7.82 -14.92 0.66
N VAL A 186 7.97 -15.68 1.73
CA VAL A 186 7.39 -17.03 1.84
C VAL A 186 6.04 -16.92 2.53
N THR A 187 5.03 -17.49 1.91
CA THR A 187 3.68 -17.60 2.46
C THR A 187 3.25 -19.06 2.51
N GLY A 188 2.63 -19.44 3.62
CA GLY A 188 2.07 -20.79 3.80
C GLY A 188 0.87 -21.10 2.89
N GLY A 189 0.38 -20.13 2.11
CA GLY A 189 -0.71 -20.30 1.16
C GLY A 189 -0.34 -19.86 -0.26
N SER A 190 -1.28 -19.99 -1.18
CA SER A 190 -1.13 -19.54 -2.57
C SER A 190 -2.49 -19.16 -3.16
N PRO A 191 -2.57 -18.70 -4.42
CA PRO A 191 -3.85 -18.46 -5.08
C PRO A 191 -4.79 -19.68 -5.16
N VAL A 192 -4.31 -20.91 -4.89
CA VAL A 192 -5.16 -22.10 -4.79
C VAL A 192 -5.76 -22.33 -3.41
N SER A 193 -5.26 -21.65 -2.37
CA SER A 193 -5.68 -21.87 -0.97
C SER A 193 -7.17 -21.62 -0.72
N ASP A 194 -7.85 -20.94 -1.65
CA ASP A 194 -9.28 -20.64 -1.63
C ASP A 194 -10.00 -21.04 -2.93
N PHE A 195 -9.43 -21.98 -3.69
CA PHE A 195 -9.99 -22.47 -4.96
C PHE A 195 -10.21 -21.36 -6.00
N GLY A 196 -9.36 -20.31 -5.98
CA GLY A 196 -9.43 -19.21 -6.93
C GLY A 196 -10.64 -18.30 -6.76
N PHE A 197 -11.33 -18.37 -5.61
CA PHE A 197 -12.55 -17.61 -5.36
C PHE A 197 -12.27 -16.14 -5.03
N PHE A 198 -11.38 -15.86 -4.05
CA PHE A 198 -10.94 -14.52 -3.66
C PHE A 198 -9.57 -14.18 -4.22
N ALA A 199 -8.56 -15.05 -4.04
CA ALA A 199 -7.16 -14.74 -4.33
C ALA A 199 -6.93 -14.43 -5.81
N ARG A 200 -7.52 -15.22 -6.71
CA ARG A 200 -7.47 -15.00 -8.16
C ARG A 200 -8.00 -13.63 -8.56
N ARG A 201 -9.17 -13.24 -8.03
CA ARG A 201 -9.81 -11.94 -8.34
C ARG A 201 -9.02 -10.78 -7.75
N TYR A 202 -8.51 -10.94 -6.54
CA TYR A 202 -7.70 -9.93 -5.85
C TYR A 202 -6.40 -9.64 -6.61
N LEU A 203 -5.72 -10.69 -7.08
CA LEU A 203 -4.50 -10.59 -7.87
C LEU A 203 -4.75 -10.29 -9.36
N ASN A 204 -6.01 -10.08 -9.74
CA ASN A 204 -6.42 -9.84 -11.13
C ASN A 204 -5.92 -10.92 -12.11
N ILE A 205 -5.91 -12.19 -11.68
CA ILE A 205 -5.49 -13.34 -12.48
C ILE A 205 -6.64 -13.77 -13.41
N PRO A 206 -6.43 -13.83 -14.75
CA PRO A 206 -7.42 -14.34 -15.68
C PRO A 206 -7.80 -15.80 -15.38
N GLN A 207 -9.07 -16.17 -15.63
CA GLN A 207 -9.56 -17.53 -15.35
C GLN A 207 -8.78 -18.58 -16.15
N GLU A 208 -8.49 -18.32 -17.42
CA GLU A 208 -7.72 -19.21 -18.29
C GLU A 208 -6.33 -19.50 -17.72
N LEU A 209 -5.63 -18.45 -17.26
CA LEU A 209 -4.32 -18.61 -16.64
C LEU A 209 -4.41 -19.39 -15.31
N TYR A 210 -5.47 -19.13 -14.53
CA TYR A 210 -5.76 -19.89 -13.32
C TYR A 210 -5.96 -21.39 -13.59
N ASP A 211 -6.76 -21.72 -14.60
CA ASP A 211 -7.09 -23.10 -14.96
C ASP A 211 -5.85 -23.89 -15.42
N ILE A 212 -4.88 -23.22 -16.05
CA ILE A 212 -3.63 -23.84 -16.53
C ILE A 212 -2.62 -24.01 -15.40
N VAL A 213 -2.38 -22.95 -14.63
CA VAL A 213 -1.22 -22.88 -13.71
C VAL A 213 -1.58 -23.33 -12.30
N TRP A 214 -2.77 -23.00 -11.80
CA TRP A 214 -3.12 -23.14 -10.38
C TRP A 214 -4.15 -24.24 -10.13
N LYS A 215 -5.19 -24.36 -10.95
CA LYS A 215 -6.29 -25.33 -10.75
C LYS A 215 -5.84 -26.79 -10.52
N PRO A 216 -4.79 -27.32 -11.18
CA PRO A 216 -4.32 -28.68 -10.91
C PRO A 216 -3.87 -28.92 -9.44
N TYR A 217 -3.60 -27.85 -8.69
CA TYR A 217 -3.07 -27.91 -7.32
C TYR A 217 -4.11 -27.56 -6.24
N GLU A 218 -5.38 -27.35 -6.56
CA GLU A 218 -6.44 -26.98 -5.60
C GLU A 218 -6.61 -27.94 -4.42
N HIS A 219 -6.26 -29.21 -4.60
CA HIS A 219 -6.33 -30.24 -3.56
C HIS A 219 -4.97 -30.67 -3.05
N THR A 220 -3.91 -29.95 -3.45
CA THR A 220 -2.53 -30.24 -3.05
C THR A 220 -2.07 -29.20 -2.04
N PRO A 221 -1.54 -29.59 -0.87
CA PRO A 221 -0.91 -28.64 0.03
C PRO A 221 0.27 -27.96 -0.68
N VAL A 222 0.21 -26.63 -0.80
CA VAL A 222 1.28 -25.81 -1.41
C VAL A 222 1.64 -24.61 -0.55
N PHE A 223 2.91 -24.24 -0.56
CA PHE A 223 3.37 -22.92 -0.12
C PHE A 223 3.86 -22.13 -1.33
N MET A 224 3.90 -20.80 -1.22
CA MET A 224 4.33 -19.92 -2.29
C MET A 224 5.49 -19.03 -1.83
N VAL A 225 6.40 -18.79 -2.75
CA VAL A 225 7.41 -17.74 -2.67
C VAL A 225 7.05 -16.65 -3.68
N CYS A 226 7.09 -15.39 -3.27
CA CYS A 226 6.80 -14.25 -4.11
C CYS A 226 7.80 -13.12 -3.95
#